data_AF-A0A0N4YAU7-F1
#
_entry.id   AF-A0A0N4YAU7-F1
#
_cell.length_a   1.000
_cell.length_b   1.000
_cell.length_c   1.000
_cell.angle_alpha   90.00
_cell.angle_beta   90.00
_cell.angle_gamma   90.00
#
_symmetry.space_group_name_H-M   'P 1'
#
loop_
_entity.id
_entity.type
_entity.pdbx_description
1 polymer ?
#
loop_
_entity_poly.entity_id
_entity_poly.type
_entity_poly.pdbx_seq_one_letter_code
_entity_poly.pdbx_strand_id
1 'polypeptide(L)'
;MVVSKHATCPNCGEVMLKKNLWSHLKVVHYLDEEEVSAVRENMKKEGGVAKVACPLCDELFPNYEGLAKHCYESHSEDGAGGHPQDYSVFSIAFTSQHEYELWLKEKYSDGSVSVEGCFGHVGHQLDPALIRQSAQRDFYPRTLPEEHSMEYIVGELQEVDPTTSGVASVGASPTPVEGPVITEEQKREEIRFQKVNTIKMKLNTLISRCTRLIRIDTDGAVQVLDEVDAYVDLANAALNAFEMGGLITRPEMTQPTQPKLSQIPFHWRSTLRKPSASEGEDILSEG
;
A
#
# COMPACT_ATOMS: atom_id res chain seq x y z
N MET A 1 10.52 -14.32 -3.35
CA MET A 1 10.92 -14.39 -1.93
C MET A 1 12.24 -15.15 -1.84
N VAL A 2 13.29 -14.53 -1.29
CA VAL A 2 14.59 -15.20 -1.10
C VAL A 2 14.51 -16.02 0.18
N VAL A 3 14.52 -17.34 0.07
CA VAL A 3 14.51 -18.23 1.25
C VAL A 3 15.86 -18.11 1.94
N SER A 4 15.86 -17.64 3.19
CA SER A 4 17.09 -17.51 3.96
C SER A 4 17.72 -18.89 4.20
N LYS A 5 19.00 -19.05 3.83
CA LYS A 5 19.74 -20.32 3.94
C LYS A 5 20.22 -20.64 5.36
N HIS A 6 20.16 -19.64 6.25
CA HIS A 6 20.62 -19.72 7.63
C HIS A 6 19.46 -19.92 8.59
N ALA A 7 19.72 -20.59 9.69
CA ALA A 7 18.80 -20.84 10.79
C ALA A 7 19.55 -20.71 12.12
N THR A 8 18.84 -20.17 13.12
CA THR A 8 19.34 -20.05 14.49
C THR A 8 18.92 -21.28 15.29
N CYS A 9 19.83 -21.88 16.05
CA CYS A 9 19.49 -22.99 16.93
C CYS A 9 18.61 -22.48 18.10
N PRO A 10 17.45 -23.10 18.38
CA PRO A 10 16.57 -22.66 19.47
C PRO A 10 17.16 -22.91 20.86
N ASN A 11 18.09 -23.86 21.01
CA ASN A 11 18.63 -24.24 22.32
C ASN A 11 19.86 -23.40 22.72
N CYS A 12 20.70 -23.01 21.76
CA CYS A 12 21.94 -22.27 22.05
C CYS A 12 22.07 -20.92 21.33
N GLY A 13 21.16 -20.58 20.42
CA GLY A 13 21.21 -19.32 19.67
C GLY A 13 22.26 -19.27 18.55
N GLU A 14 23.01 -20.34 18.29
CA GLU A 14 24.05 -20.35 17.26
C GLU A 14 23.45 -20.33 15.85
N VAL A 15 23.96 -19.45 14.97
CA VAL A 15 23.48 -19.29 13.59
C VAL A 15 24.27 -20.18 12.65
N MET A 16 23.60 -21.06 11.92
CA MET A 16 24.23 -22.00 11.00
C MET A 16 23.40 -22.24 9.74
N LEU A 17 23.97 -22.92 8.75
CA LEU A 17 23.21 -23.34 7.57
C LEU A 17 22.09 -24.29 7.99
N LYS A 18 20.88 -24.13 7.44
CA LYS A 18 19.70 -24.93 7.80
C LYS A 18 19.94 -26.45 7.67
N LYS A 19 20.80 -26.87 6.74
CA LYS A 19 21.20 -28.28 6.58
C LYS A 19 22.06 -28.82 7.73
N ASN A 20 22.83 -27.97 8.41
CA ASN A 20 23.74 -28.34 9.51
C ASN A 20 23.05 -28.27 10.88
N LEU A 21 21.92 -27.56 10.99
CA LEU A 21 21.17 -27.43 12.23
C LEU A 21 20.75 -28.79 12.81
N TRP A 22 20.31 -29.72 11.95
CA TRP A 22 19.84 -31.03 12.41
C TRP A 22 20.95 -31.89 13.01
N SER A 23 22.15 -31.87 12.42
CA SER A 23 23.31 -32.55 13.00
C SER A 23 23.75 -31.89 14.30
N HIS A 24 23.70 -30.55 14.38
CA HIS A 24 24.05 -29.82 15.60
C HIS A 24 23.11 -30.16 16.76
N LEU A 25 21.79 -30.20 16.53
CA LEU A 25 20.81 -30.58 17.55
C LEU A 25 21.07 -31.99 18.11
N LYS A 26 21.44 -32.95 17.26
CA LYS A 26 21.75 -34.32 17.68
C LYS A 26 23.07 -34.43 18.45
N VAL A 27 24.11 -33.72 18.01
CA VAL A 27 25.47 -33.90 18.56
C VAL A 27 25.73 -33.00 19.78
N VAL A 28 25.24 -31.76 19.74
CA VAL A 28 25.52 -30.75 20.78
C VAL A 28 24.45 -30.78 21.87
N HIS A 29 23.19 -30.96 21.50
CA HIS A 29 22.06 -31.00 22.44
C HIS A 29 21.56 -32.40 22.74
N TYR A 30 22.16 -33.43 22.14
CA TYR A 30 21.80 -34.84 22.35
C TYR A 30 20.30 -35.11 22.14
N LEU A 31 19.63 -34.33 21.29
CA LEU A 31 18.22 -34.53 20.96
C LEU A 31 18.05 -35.81 20.13
N ASP A 32 17.00 -36.56 20.44
CA ASP A 32 16.63 -37.74 19.66
C ASP A 32 15.96 -37.38 18.33
N GLU A 33 15.64 -38.39 17.50
CA GLU A 33 15.03 -38.16 16.19
C GLU A 33 13.62 -37.56 16.29
N GLU A 34 12.86 -37.92 17.32
CA GLU A 34 11.50 -37.43 17.53
C GLU A 34 11.52 -35.95 17.92
N GLU A 35 12.41 -35.58 18.85
CA GLU A 35 12.64 -34.20 19.27
C GLU A 35 13.14 -33.32 18.11
N VAL A 36 14.10 -33.81 17.32
CA VAL A 36 14.59 -33.08 16.13
C VAL A 36 13.48 -32.90 15.10
N SER A 37 12.61 -33.90 14.94
CA SER A 37 11.44 -33.80 14.06
C SER A 37 10.45 -32.74 14.56
N ALA A 38 10.20 -32.67 15.86
CA ALA A 38 9.35 -31.65 16.48
C ALA A 38 9.91 -30.23 16.27
N VAL A 39 11.23 -30.04 16.46
CA VAL A 39 11.89 -28.75 16.17
C VAL A 39 11.78 -28.38 14.70
N ARG A 40 11.93 -29.36 13.79
CA ARG A 40 11.79 -29.13 12.34
C ARG A 40 10.38 -28.70 11.97
N GLU A 41 9.35 -29.34 12.54
CA GLU A 41 7.95 -28.96 12.32
C GLU A 41 7.65 -27.56 12.89
N ASN A 42 8.19 -27.24 14.07
CA ASN A 42 8.03 -25.89 14.63
C ASN A 42 8.68 -24.82 13.73
N MET A 43 9.88 -25.07 13.23
CA MET A 43 10.56 -24.16 12.29
C MET A 43 9.86 -24.04 10.93
N LYS A 44 9.14 -25.07 10.48
CA LYS A 44 8.29 -24.97 9.28
C LYS A 44 7.08 -24.07 9.54
N LYS A 45 6.46 -24.21 10.72
CA LYS A 45 5.36 -23.32 11.15
C LYS A 45 5.84 -21.88 11.25
N GLU A 46 7.00 -21.63 11.84
CA GLU A 46 7.56 -20.26 11.98
C GLU A 46 8.12 -19.70 10.66
N GLY A 47 8.64 -20.54 9.77
CA GLY A 47 9.30 -20.12 8.53
C GLY A 47 8.36 -19.90 7.34
N GLY A 48 7.13 -20.41 7.41
CA GLY A 48 6.14 -20.30 6.33
C GLY A 48 5.10 -19.20 6.52
N VAL A 49 4.95 -18.65 7.72
CA VAL A 49 3.95 -17.62 7.99
C VAL A 49 4.55 -16.26 7.64
N ALA A 50 3.87 -15.52 6.76
CA ALA A 50 4.21 -14.14 6.47
C ALA A 50 4.29 -13.38 7.80
N LYS A 51 5.48 -12.84 8.11
CA LYS A 51 5.65 -12.03 9.31
C LYS A 51 4.95 -10.69 9.10
N VAL A 52 4.28 -10.22 10.14
CA VAL A 52 3.62 -8.91 10.14
C VAL A 52 4.54 -7.93 10.88
N ALA A 53 4.83 -6.78 10.27
CA ALA A 53 5.65 -5.74 10.88
C ALA A 53 4.78 -4.79 11.71
N CYS A 54 5.26 -4.38 12.88
CA CYS A 54 4.67 -3.28 13.63
C CYS A 54 4.92 -1.97 12.88
N PRO A 55 3.87 -1.18 12.58
CA PRO A 55 4.03 0.06 11.81
C PRO A 55 4.67 1.20 12.61
N LEU A 56 4.82 1.06 13.93
CA LEU A 56 5.39 2.08 14.80
C LEU A 56 6.90 1.88 15.04
N CYS A 57 7.37 0.63 15.07
CA CYS A 57 8.75 0.30 15.42
C CYS A 57 9.42 -0.72 14.49
N ASP A 58 8.74 -1.19 13.44
CA ASP A 58 9.20 -2.18 12.46
C ASP A 58 9.56 -3.58 13.02
N GLU A 59 9.21 -3.88 14.28
CA GLU A 59 9.39 -5.23 14.83
C GLU A 59 8.51 -6.26 14.09
N LEU A 60 9.05 -7.47 13.86
CA LEU A 60 8.41 -8.51 13.06
C LEU A 60 7.80 -9.61 13.93
N PHE A 61 6.52 -9.86 13.75
CA PHE A 61 5.75 -10.84 14.52
C PHE A 61 5.31 -12.02 13.64
N PRO A 62 5.24 -13.23 14.22
CA PRO A 62 4.83 -14.42 13.48
C PRO A 62 3.33 -14.46 13.17
N ASN A 63 2.50 -13.71 13.91
CA ASN A 63 1.06 -13.64 13.72
C ASN A 63 0.51 -12.29 14.24
N TYR A 64 -0.75 -12.01 13.93
CA TYR A 64 -1.44 -10.81 14.39
C TYR A 64 -1.57 -10.76 15.92
N GLU A 65 -1.81 -11.88 16.59
CA GLU A 65 -1.89 -11.90 18.07
C GLU A 65 -0.62 -11.35 18.75
N GLY A 66 0.56 -11.77 18.28
CA GLY A 66 1.84 -11.26 18.77
C GLY A 66 2.03 -9.77 18.49
N LEU A 67 1.60 -9.30 17.31
CA LEU A 67 1.62 -7.88 16.98
C LEU A 67 0.69 -7.06 17.88
N ALA A 68 -0.56 -7.51 18.09
CA ALA A 68 -1.52 -6.82 18.94
C ALA A 68 -1.00 -6.69 20.38
N LYS A 69 -0.47 -7.78 20.93
CA LYS A 69 0.14 -7.79 22.25
C LYS A 69 1.30 -6.79 22.34
N HIS A 70 2.20 -6.82 21.36
CA HIS A 70 3.32 -5.87 21.31
C HIS A 70 2.83 -4.42 21.27
N CYS A 71 1.85 -4.10 20.41
CA CYS A 71 1.30 -2.75 20.32
C CYS A 71 0.62 -2.32 21.63
N TYR A 72 -0.07 -3.22 22.32
CA TYR A 72 -0.65 -2.94 23.63
C TYR A 72 0.41 -2.62 24.68
N GLU A 73 1.47 -3.43 24.75
CA GLU A 73 2.51 -3.31 25.78
C GLU A 73 3.48 -2.14 25.50
N SER A 74 3.81 -1.90 24.24
CA SER A 74 4.88 -0.96 23.85
C SER A 74 4.36 0.36 23.30
N HIS A 75 3.09 0.41 22.86
CA HIS A 75 2.53 1.54 22.11
C HIS A 75 1.10 1.93 22.57
N SER A 76 0.68 1.55 23.78
CA SER A 76 -0.64 1.94 24.31
C SER A 76 -0.79 3.45 24.49
N GLU A 77 0.31 4.16 24.72
CA GLU A 77 0.35 5.62 24.82
C GLU A 77 0.66 6.32 23.49
N ASP A 78 1.27 5.61 22.53
CA ASP A 78 1.69 6.11 21.21
C ASP A 78 0.59 6.01 20.14
N GLY A 79 -0.67 5.91 20.56
CA GLY A 79 -1.80 5.78 19.64
C GLY A 79 -1.91 6.99 18.70
N ALA A 80 -2.57 6.82 17.55
CA ALA A 80 -2.53 7.86 16.53
C ALA A 80 -3.29 9.10 17.00
N GLY A 81 -2.62 10.26 16.93
CA GLY A 81 -3.13 11.51 17.48
C GLY A 81 -3.05 11.62 19.01
N GLY A 82 -2.30 10.73 19.69
CA GLY A 82 -2.15 10.77 21.15
C GLY A 82 -3.34 10.20 21.93
N HIS A 83 -4.24 9.49 21.25
CA HIS A 83 -5.35 8.79 21.90
C HIS A 83 -5.03 7.30 22.05
N PRO A 84 -5.27 6.69 23.22
CA PRO A 84 -5.08 5.25 23.41
C PRO A 84 -5.87 4.44 22.39
N GLN A 85 -5.24 3.45 21.77
CA GLN A 85 -5.89 2.52 20.87
C GLN A 85 -6.26 1.21 21.58
N ASP A 86 -7.39 0.62 21.17
CA ASP A 86 -7.80 -0.70 21.65
C ASP A 86 -7.17 -1.79 20.78
N TYR A 87 -6.21 -2.52 21.36
CA TYR A 87 -5.51 -3.63 20.71
C TYR A 87 -6.11 -5.00 21.05
N SER A 88 -7.37 -5.06 21.49
CA SER A 88 -8.06 -6.31 21.79
C SER A 88 -8.15 -7.22 20.55
N VAL A 89 -7.73 -8.48 20.70
CA VAL A 89 -7.86 -9.52 19.69
C VAL A 89 -9.13 -10.31 19.97
N PHE A 90 -10.03 -10.38 19.00
CA PHE A 90 -11.25 -11.19 19.09
C PHE A 90 -11.20 -12.34 18.10
N SER A 91 -11.71 -13.50 18.52
CA SER A 91 -11.92 -14.67 17.66
C SER A 91 -13.40 -14.95 17.62
N ILE A 92 -14.02 -14.80 16.45
CA ILE A 92 -15.44 -15.04 16.25
C ILE A 92 -15.59 -16.19 15.27
N ALA A 93 -16.39 -17.19 15.64
CA ALA A 93 -16.72 -18.31 14.77
C ALA A 93 -18.13 -18.13 14.21
N PHE A 94 -18.28 -18.27 12.90
CA PHE A 94 -19.57 -18.18 12.21
C PHE A 94 -20.02 -19.57 11.78
N THR A 95 -21.32 -19.83 11.89
CA THR A 95 -21.90 -21.12 11.46
C THR A 95 -22.16 -21.16 9.96
N SER A 96 -22.23 -20.00 9.32
CA SER A 96 -22.41 -19.87 7.87
C SER A 96 -21.72 -18.61 7.33
N GLN A 97 -21.40 -18.62 6.04
CA GLN A 97 -20.87 -17.43 5.35
C GLN A 97 -21.86 -16.26 5.40
N HIS A 98 -23.17 -16.53 5.35
CA HIS A 98 -24.19 -15.49 5.43
C HIS A 98 -24.20 -14.77 6.79
N GLU A 99 -23.98 -15.50 7.88
CA GLU A 99 -23.84 -14.93 9.23
C GLU A 99 -22.60 -14.03 9.33
N TYR A 100 -21.48 -14.46 8.73
CA TYR A 100 -20.29 -13.62 8.60
C TYR A 100 -20.58 -12.32 7.82
N GLU A 101 -21.27 -12.41 6.68
CA GLU A 101 -21.62 -11.24 5.86
C GLU A 101 -22.58 -10.29 6.59
N LEU A 102 -23.52 -10.82 7.38
CA LEU A 102 -24.41 -10.02 8.22
C LEU A 102 -23.67 -9.34 9.37
N TRP A 103 -22.80 -10.06 10.08
CA TRP A 103 -21.95 -9.48 11.12
C TRP A 103 -21.04 -8.40 10.56
N LEU A 104 -20.48 -8.64 9.36
CA LEU A 104 -19.71 -7.67 8.62
C LEU A 104 -20.58 -6.43 8.41
N LYS A 105 -21.73 -6.55 7.72
CA LYS A 105 -22.64 -5.44 7.44
C LYS A 105 -23.12 -4.68 8.68
N GLU A 106 -23.46 -5.37 9.77
CA GLU A 106 -23.87 -4.75 11.03
C GLU A 106 -22.74 -3.89 11.59
N LYS A 107 -21.51 -4.41 11.60
CA LYS A 107 -20.31 -3.65 11.98
C LYS A 107 -19.95 -2.52 11.03
N TYR A 108 -20.48 -2.49 9.81
CA TYR A 108 -20.32 -1.39 8.84
C TYR A 108 -21.46 -0.36 8.87
N SER A 109 -22.60 -0.67 9.51
CA SER A 109 -23.80 0.17 9.52
C SER A 109 -23.79 1.27 10.60
N ASP A 110 -22.85 1.22 11.53
CA ASP A 110 -22.60 2.28 12.52
C ASP A 110 -21.54 3.30 12.04
N GLY A 111 -21.07 3.19 10.79
CA GLY A 111 -19.99 4.02 10.25
C GLY A 111 -18.60 3.64 10.76
N SER A 112 -18.47 2.56 11.56
CA SER A 112 -17.20 1.94 11.89
C SER A 112 -16.89 0.79 10.92
N VAL A 113 -15.63 0.38 10.83
CA VAL A 113 -15.16 -0.64 9.88
C VAL A 113 -14.47 -1.75 10.66
N SER A 114 -14.95 -3.00 10.54
CA SER A 114 -14.35 -4.18 11.16
C SER A 114 -13.95 -5.22 10.10
N VAL A 115 -12.67 -5.60 10.09
CA VAL A 115 -12.01 -6.59 9.21
C VAL A 115 -11.20 -7.53 10.11
N GLU A 116 -11.11 -8.82 9.78
CA GLU A 116 -10.25 -9.73 10.53
C GLU A 116 -8.77 -9.46 10.19
N GLY A 117 -8.10 -8.74 11.09
CA GLY A 117 -6.69 -8.35 11.04
C GLY A 117 -6.36 -7.55 12.30
N CYS A 118 -5.08 -7.46 12.70
CA CYS A 118 -4.73 -6.46 13.71
C CYS A 118 -5.10 -5.08 13.19
N PHE A 119 -5.97 -4.36 13.89
CA PHE A 119 -6.16 -2.94 13.67
C PHE A 119 -4.98 -2.16 14.23
N GLY A 120 -3.88 -2.15 13.49
CA GLY A 120 -3.06 -0.96 13.36
C GLY A 120 -3.49 -0.25 12.07
N HIS A 121 -4.21 0.88 12.20
CA HIS A 121 -4.53 1.84 11.11
C HIS A 121 -5.82 1.71 10.31
N VAL A 122 -6.97 1.46 10.94
CA VAL A 122 -8.24 1.93 10.36
C VAL A 122 -9.04 2.62 11.45
N GLY A 123 -9.19 3.94 11.32
CA GLY A 123 -9.89 4.79 12.29
C GLY A 123 -9.42 6.24 12.37
N HIS A 124 -8.28 6.61 11.76
CA HIS A 124 -7.80 8.00 11.78
C HIS A 124 -8.00 8.71 10.44
N GLN A 125 -8.35 10.00 10.52
CA GLN A 125 -8.19 10.94 9.42
C GLN A 125 -6.68 11.10 9.19
N LEU A 126 -6.15 10.33 8.25
CA LEU A 126 -4.71 10.36 7.95
C LEU A 126 -4.36 11.70 7.31
N ASP A 127 -3.34 12.36 7.85
CA ASP A 127 -2.64 13.42 7.11
C ASP A 127 -2.14 12.82 5.78
N PRO A 128 -2.61 13.30 4.62
CA PRO A 128 -2.19 12.78 3.31
C PRO A 128 -0.67 12.76 3.12
N ALA A 129 0.07 13.60 3.83
CA ALA A 129 1.53 13.69 3.72
C ALA A 129 2.29 12.52 4.37
N LEU A 130 1.68 11.76 5.29
CA LEU A 130 2.34 10.66 6.02
C LEU A 130 2.04 9.27 5.45
N ILE A 131 1.17 9.17 4.44
CA ILE A 131 0.81 7.89 3.81
C ILE A 131 1.86 7.53 2.75
N ARG A 132 2.92 6.84 3.15
CA ARG A 132 3.74 6.08 2.20
C ARG A 132 2.95 4.88 1.69
N GLN A 133 2.77 4.83 0.38
CA GLN A 133 1.96 3.88 -0.37
C GLN A 133 2.44 2.43 -0.22
N SER A 134 1.61 1.57 0.38
CA SER A 134 1.70 0.12 0.18
C SER A 134 0.48 -0.38 -0.62
N ALA A 135 0.72 -1.35 -1.50
CA ALA A 135 -0.21 -1.81 -2.55
C ALA A 135 -1.50 -2.49 -2.05
N GLN A 136 -1.74 -2.52 -0.75
CA GLN A 136 -2.82 -3.29 -0.12
C GLN A 136 -4.12 -2.46 0.07
N ARG A 137 -4.07 -1.15 -0.18
CA ARG A 137 -5.20 -0.23 0.07
C ARG A 137 -6.21 -0.10 -1.08
N ASP A 138 -5.99 -0.80 -2.18
CA ASP A 138 -6.79 -0.73 -3.41
C ASP A 138 -8.14 -1.45 -3.33
N PHE A 139 -8.45 -2.18 -2.25
CA PHE A 139 -9.59 -3.10 -2.21
C PHE A 139 -10.91 -2.46 -1.78
N TYR A 140 -10.88 -1.49 -0.85
CA TYR A 140 -12.09 -1.01 -0.16
C TYR A 140 -12.90 0.08 -0.91
N PRO A 141 -12.31 1.00 -1.70
CA PRO A 141 -13.11 1.95 -2.50
C PRO A 141 -13.80 1.33 -3.73
N ARG A 142 -13.59 0.04 -4.01
CA ARG A 142 -14.00 -0.59 -5.27
C ARG A 142 -15.45 -1.10 -5.29
N THR A 143 -16.05 -1.43 -4.16
CA THR A 143 -17.38 -2.07 -4.13
C THR A 143 -18.54 -1.08 -3.94
N LEU A 144 -18.29 0.12 -3.42
CA LEU A 144 -19.32 1.15 -3.22
C LEU A 144 -20.06 1.57 -4.52
N PRO A 145 -19.39 1.72 -5.68
CA PRO A 145 -20.08 2.04 -6.94
C PRO A 145 -20.81 0.85 -7.57
N GLU A 146 -20.66 -0.38 -7.05
CA GLU A 146 -21.35 -1.56 -7.58
C GLU A 146 -22.79 -1.70 -7.06
N GLU A 147 -23.08 -1.15 -5.88
CA GLU A 147 -24.37 -1.32 -5.20
C GLU A 147 -25.22 -0.03 -5.14
N HIS A 148 -24.61 1.14 -5.25
CA HIS A 148 -25.30 2.43 -5.12
C HIS A 148 -24.97 3.38 -6.27
N SER A 149 -25.96 4.16 -6.74
CA SER A 149 -25.70 5.22 -7.73
C SER A 149 -24.82 6.29 -7.10
N MET A 150 -23.99 6.96 -7.91
CA MET A 150 -23.17 8.07 -7.43
C MET A 150 -24.00 9.20 -6.82
N GLU A 151 -25.24 9.40 -7.27
CA GLU A 151 -26.16 10.39 -6.69
C GLU A 151 -26.65 9.98 -5.30
N TYR A 152 -26.85 8.67 -5.07
CA TYR A 152 -27.16 8.13 -3.75
C TYR A 152 -26.01 8.37 -2.77
N ILE A 153 -24.77 8.08 -3.19
CA ILE A 153 -23.57 8.29 -2.36
C ILE A 153 -23.39 9.78 -2.04
N VAL A 154 -23.61 10.67 -3.01
CA VAL A 154 -23.52 12.13 -2.80
C VAL A 154 -24.66 12.65 -1.92
N GLY A 155 -25.87 12.10 -2.06
CA GLY A 155 -27.02 12.44 -1.22
C GLY A 155 -26.80 12.03 0.25
N GLU A 156 -26.29 10.82 0.48
CA GLU A 156 -25.97 10.32 1.82
C GLU A 156 -24.90 11.17 2.51
N LEU A 157 -23.89 11.62 1.76
CA LEU A 157 -22.85 12.53 2.27
C LEU A 157 -23.36 13.94 2.56
N GLN A 158 -24.51 14.34 1.98
CA GLN A 158 -25.12 15.65 2.18
C GLN A 158 -26.22 15.65 3.25
N GLU A 159 -26.80 14.50 3.61
CA GLU A 159 -27.85 14.41 4.65
C GLU A 159 -27.30 14.41 6.09
N VAL A 160 -25.99 14.26 6.28
CA VAL A 160 -25.34 14.31 7.61
C VAL A 160 -24.97 15.74 8.00
N ASP A 161 -25.95 16.63 8.11
CA ASP A 161 -25.90 17.72 9.11
C ASP A 161 -27.24 18.48 9.27
N PRO A 162 -28.15 18.01 10.15
CA PRO A 162 -29.24 18.82 10.65
C PRO A 162 -29.08 19.06 12.15
N THR A 163 -27.90 19.45 12.66
CA THR A 163 -27.80 19.92 14.06
C THR A 163 -26.72 20.98 14.24
N THR A 164 -26.97 22.19 13.73
CA THR A 164 -26.34 23.39 14.29
C THR A 164 -27.35 24.53 14.35
N SER A 165 -28.38 24.35 15.18
CA SER A 165 -29.23 25.45 15.63
C SER A 165 -28.83 25.85 17.05
N GLY A 166 -28.21 27.03 17.18
CA GLY A 166 -28.47 27.91 18.31
C GLY A 166 -27.38 28.05 19.37
N VAL A 167 -26.32 28.81 19.06
CA VAL A 167 -25.78 29.79 20.02
C VAL A 167 -25.35 31.04 19.23
N ALA A 168 -26.05 32.14 19.47
CA ALA A 168 -25.72 33.45 18.91
C ALA A 168 -24.40 33.95 19.50
N SER A 169 -23.31 33.85 18.74
CA SER A 169 -22.08 34.59 18.97
C SER A 169 -21.98 35.69 17.92
N VAL A 170 -22.16 36.92 18.38
CA VAL A 170 -21.94 38.14 17.61
C VAL A 170 -20.44 38.37 17.51
N GLY A 171 -19.91 38.43 16.29
CA GLY A 171 -18.69 39.19 16.01
C GLY A 171 -17.53 38.41 15.40
N ALA A 172 -17.65 38.05 14.13
CA ALA A 172 -16.65 38.29 13.07
C ALA A 172 -17.20 37.65 11.80
N SER A 173 -17.38 38.44 10.73
CA SER A 173 -17.71 37.86 9.41
C SER A 173 -16.55 36.95 8.98
N PRO A 174 -16.75 35.63 8.84
CA PRO A 174 -15.74 34.78 8.25
C PRO A 174 -15.64 35.16 6.78
N THR A 175 -14.47 35.63 6.37
CA THR A 175 -14.13 35.78 4.97
C THR A 175 -14.34 34.44 4.27
N PRO A 176 -15.06 34.38 3.13
CA PRO A 176 -15.25 33.15 2.37
C PRO A 176 -13.87 32.54 2.08
N VAL A 177 -13.60 31.38 2.67
CA VAL A 177 -12.39 30.61 2.37
C VAL A 177 -12.61 30.05 0.98
N GLU A 178 -11.93 30.59 -0.03
CA GLU A 178 -11.94 30.03 -1.38
C GLU A 178 -11.44 28.59 -1.30
N GLY A 179 -12.33 27.64 -1.63
CA GLY A 179 -12.00 26.22 -1.63
C GLY A 179 -10.85 25.91 -2.60
N PRO A 180 -10.16 24.78 -2.41
CA PRO A 180 -9.06 24.38 -3.28
C PRO A 180 -9.54 24.30 -4.74
N VAL A 181 -8.95 25.14 -5.60
CA VAL A 181 -9.26 25.18 -7.03
C VAL A 181 -8.73 23.92 -7.68
N ILE A 182 -9.63 22.97 -7.95
CA ILE A 182 -9.29 21.76 -8.71
C ILE A 182 -9.08 22.13 -10.18
N THR A 183 -7.90 21.85 -10.69
CA THR A 183 -7.55 22.12 -12.09
C THR A 183 -8.25 21.12 -13.04
N GLU A 184 -8.50 21.53 -14.28
CA GLU A 184 -9.04 20.63 -15.32
C GLU A 184 -8.12 19.44 -15.62
N GLU A 185 -6.81 19.57 -15.36
CA GLU A 185 -5.85 18.49 -15.49
C GLU A 185 -6.05 17.40 -14.43
N GLN A 186 -6.20 17.80 -13.17
CA GLN A 186 -6.52 16.88 -12.07
C GLN A 186 -7.83 16.11 -12.32
N LYS A 187 -8.86 16.79 -12.85
CA LYS A 187 -10.12 16.11 -13.24
C LYS A 187 -9.89 15.04 -14.30
N ARG A 188 -9.06 15.32 -15.31
CA ARG A 188 -8.73 14.32 -16.36
C ARG A 188 -7.94 13.15 -15.80
N GLU A 189 -7.05 13.39 -14.85
CA GLU A 189 -6.27 12.34 -14.18
C GLU A 189 -7.17 11.42 -13.35
N GLU A 190 -8.07 12.00 -12.55
CA GLU A 190 -9.05 11.26 -11.76
C GLU A 190 -9.94 10.37 -12.66
N ILE A 191 -10.41 10.89 -13.79
CA ILE A 191 -11.20 10.11 -14.76
C ILE A 191 -10.39 8.92 -15.30
N ARG A 192 -9.09 9.08 -15.58
CA ARG A 192 -8.24 7.96 -16.03
C ARG A 192 -8.09 6.92 -14.92
N PHE A 193 -7.86 7.35 -13.69
CA PHE A 193 -7.74 6.47 -12.53
C PHE A 193 -9.01 5.63 -12.32
N GLN A 194 -10.18 6.27 -12.37
CA GLN A 194 -11.47 5.59 -12.29
C GLN A 194 -11.64 4.53 -13.38
N LYS A 195 -11.31 4.86 -14.64
CA LYS A 195 -11.38 3.90 -15.76
C LYS A 195 -10.47 2.70 -15.55
N VAL A 196 -9.24 2.91 -15.09
CA VAL A 196 -8.29 1.82 -14.79
C VAL A 196 -8.84 0.92 -13.68
N ASN A 197 -9.43 1.49 -12.63
CA ASN A 197 -10.04 0.70 -11.55
C ASN A 197 -11.24 -0.12 -12.05
N THR A 198 -12.10 0.45 -12.89
CA THR A 198 -13.18 -0.30 -13.53
C THR A 198 -12.66 -1.49 -14.35
N ILE A 199 -11.58 -1.30 -15.11
CA ILE A 199 -10.95 -2.39 -15.88
C ILE A 199 -10.42 -3.49 -14.95
N LYS A 200 -9.71 -3.11 -13.87
CA LYS A 200 -9.20 -4.06 -12.86
C LYS A 200 -10.32 -4.91 -12.26
N MET A 201 -11.45 -4.28 -11.89
CA MET A 201 -12.60 -4.98 -11.32
C MET A 201 -13.18 -6.01 -12.30
N LYS A 202 -13.42 -5.61 -13.55
CA LYS A 202 -13.92 -6.53 -14.59
C LYS A 202 -12.98 -7.71 -14.83
N LEU A 203 -11.66 -7.48 -14.84
CA LEU A 203 -10.67 -8.54 -14.99
C LEU A 203 -10.71 -9.53 -13.81
N ASN A 204 -10.84 -9.04 -12.57
CA ASN A 204 -10.98 -9.91 -11.40
C ASN A 204 -12.25 -10.78 -11.45
N THR A 205 -13.36 -10.22 -11.90
CA THR A 205 -14.60 -10.99 -12.13
C THR A 205 -14.39 -12.06 -13.20
N LEU A 206 -13.70 -11.73 -14.29
CA LEU A 206 -13.38 -12.67 -15.36
C LEU A 206 -12.50 -13.82 -14.86
N ILE A 207 -11.41 -13.52 -14.14
CA ILE A 207 -10.52 -14.52 -13.53
C ILE A 207 -11.29 -15.47 -12.61
N SER A 208 -12.19 -14.92 -11.77
CA SER A 208 -13.02 -15.72 -10.87
C SER A 208 -13.93 -16.70 -11.62
N ARG A 209 -14.49 -16.27 -12.77
CA ARG A 209 -15.31 -17.12 -13.64
C ARG A 209 -14.48 -18.19 -14.35
N CYS A 210 -13.32 -17.84 -14.90
CA CYS A 210 -12.39 -18.81 -15.51
C CYS A 210 -11.95 -19.87 -14.50
N THR A 211 -11.65 -19.46 -13.25
CA THR A 211 -11.26 -20.38 -12.17
C THR A 211 -12.36 -21.43 -11.87
N ARG A 212 -13.64 -21.05 -12.00
CA ARG A 212 -14.76 -21.99 -11.88
C ARG A 212 -14.83 -22.94 -13.07
N LEU A 213 -14.60 -22.45 -14.29
CA LEU A 213 -14.64 -23.27 -15.52
C LEU A 213 -13.56 -24.36 -15.52
N ILE A 214 -12.38 -24.11 -14.94
CA ILE A 214 -11.30 -25.10 -14.80
C ILE A 214 -11.77 -26.37 -14.05
N ARG A 215 -12.77 -26.24 -13.16
CA ARG A 215 -13.31 -27.38 -12.40
C ARG A 215 -14.35 -28.18 -13.18
N ILE A 216 -14.77 -27.70 -14.35
CA ILE A 216 -15.79 -28.32 -15.21
C ILE A 216 -15.05 -29.00 -16.37
N ASP A 217 -14.86 -30.31 -16.26
CA ASP A 217 -14.14 -31.11 -17.26
C ASP A 217 -15.03 -31.43 -18.47
N THR A 218 -15.26 -30.42 -19.32
CA THR A 218 -16.08 -30.54 -20.53
C THR A 218 -15.45 -29.76 -21.68
N ASP A 219 -15.59 -30.25 -22.91
CA ASP A 219 -15.12 -29.55 -24.12
C ASP A 219 -15.73 -28.15 -24.26
N GLY A 220 -16.98 -27.97 -23.81
CA GLY A 220 -17.64 -26.66 -23.80
C GLY A 220 -16.96 -25.66 -22.86
N ALA A 221 -16.44 -26.10 -21.71
CA ALA A 221 -15.69 -25.23 -20.81
C ALA A 221 -14.35 -24.79 -21.43
N VAL A 222 -13.68 -25.68 -22.16
CA VAL A 222 -12.46 -25.37 -22.92
C VAL A 222 -12.75 -24.34 -24.01
N GLN A 223 -13.81 -24.54 -24.81
CA GLN A 223 -14.20 -23.60 -25.86
C GLN A 223 -14.48 -22.18 -25.32
N VAL A 224 -15.14 -22.08 -24.15
CA VAL A 224 -15.38 -20.78 -23.50
C VAL A 224 -14.07 -20.14 -23.03
N LEU A 225 -13.13 -20.92 -22.50
CA LEU A 225 -11.81 -20.41 -22.10
C LEU A 225 -11.01 -19.90 -23.32
N ASP A 226 -11.04 -20.61 -24.44
CA ASP A 226 -10.40 -20.18 -25.69
C ASP A 226 -11.00 -18.86 -26.22
N GLU A 227 -12.33 -18.70 -26.14
CA GLU A 227 -12.98 -17.45 -26.52
C GLU A 227 -12.56 -16.29 -25.60
N VAL A 228 -12.49 -16.52 -24.28
CA VAL A 228 -12.00 -15.52 -23.32
C VAL A 228 -10.55 -15.12 -23.62
N ASP A 229 -9.69 -16.09 -23.93
CA ASP A 229 -8.29 -15.84 -24.27
C ASP A 229 -8.16 -14.94 -25.50
N ALA A 230 -8.94 -15.21 -26.55
CA ALA A 230 -8.98 -14.37 -27.76
C ALA A 230 -9.39 -12.92 -27.49
N TYR A 231 -10.34 -12.69 -26.56
CA TYR A 231 -10.71 -11.33 -26.15
C TYR A 231 -9.62 -10.61 -25.35
N VAL A 232 -8.89 -11.34 -24.49
CA VAL A 232 -7.76 -10.79 -23.74
C VAL A 232 -6.64 -10.39 -24.70
N ASP A 233 -6.35 -11.20 -25.71
CA ASP A 233 -5.39 -10.88 -26.76
C ASP A 233 -5.79 -9.65 -27.58
N LEU A 234 -7.07 -9.53 -27.94
CA LEU A 234 -7.58 -8.35 -28.63
C LEU A 234 -7.42 -7.07 -27.78
N ALA A 235 -7.70 -7.15 -26.48
CA ALA A 235 -7.50 -6.04 -25.55
C ALA A 235 -6.02 -5.65 -25.42
N ASN A 236 -5.13 -6.63 -25.31
CA ASN A 236 -3.68 -6.40 -25.27
C ASN A 236 -3.16 -5.77 -26.57
N ALA A 237 -3.63 -6.22 -27.73
CA ALA A 237 -3.28 -5.64 -29.02
C ALA A 237 -3.71 -4.16 -29.12
N ALA A 238 -4.89 -3.81 -28.61
CA ALA A 238 -5.36 -2.43 -28.56
C ALA A 238 -4.50 -1.53 -27.66
N LEU A 239 -4.06 -2.04 -26.51
CA LEU A 239 -3.14 -1.31 -25.61
C LEU A 239 -1.78 -1.08 -26.27
N ASN A 240 -1.21 -2.10 -26.92
CA ASN A 240 0.07 -2.00 -27.62
C ASN A 240 0.01 -1.03 -28.81
N ALA A 241 -1.11 -0.99 -29.53
CA ALA A 241 -1.31 -0.05 -30.63
C ALA A 241 -1.28 1.41 -30.15
N PHE A 242 -1.78 1.68 -28.93
CA PHE A 242 -1.73 3.00 -28.33
C PHE A 242 -0.29 3.42 -27.97
N GLU A 243 0.51 2.51 -27.39
CA GLU A 243 1.91 2.78 -27.05
C GLU A 243 2.76 3.09 -28.30
N MET A 244 2.55 2.34 -29.38
CA MET A 244 3.29 2.54 -30.63
C MET A 244 2.85 3.80 -31.41
N GLY A 245 1.58 4.21 -31.26
CA GLY A 245 1.02 5.41 -31.89
C GLY A 245 1.43 6.74 -31.23
N GLY A 246 2.01 6.71 -30.04
CA GLY A 246 2.47 7.90 -29.30
C GLY A 246 3.72 8.57 -29.86
N LEU A 247 4.41 7.93 -30.82
CA LEU A 247 5.56 8.48 -31.55
C LEU A 247 5.17 9.02 -32.93
N ILE A 248 4.03 9.71 -33.07
CA ILE A 248 3.87 10.61 -34.22
C ILE A 248 4.93 11.70 -34.05
N THR A 249 6.03 11.55 -34.78
CA THR A 249 7.04 12.60 -34.96
C THR A 249 6.28 13.87 -35.35
N ARG A 250 6.29 14.85 -34.45
CA ARG A 250 5.67 16.17 -34.67
C ARG A 250 6.15 16.68 -36.04
N PRO A 251 5.28 16.93 -37.04
CA PRO A 251 5.68 17.28 -38.40
C PRO A 251 6.40 18.64 -38.55
N GLU A 252 6.87 19.26 -37.47
CA GLU A 252 7.34 20.66 -37.43
C GLU A 252 8.87 20.84 -37.35
N MET A 253 9.69 19.87 -37.78
CA MET A 253 11.14 20.11 -37.93
C MET A 253 11.74 19.57 -39.22
N THR A 254 11.06 19.81 -40.35
CA THR A 254 11.70 19.81 -41.68
C THR A 254 11.35 21.10 -42.45
N GLN A 255 11.56 22.25 -41.82
CA GLN A 255 11.89 23.45 -42.59
C GLN A 255 13.41 23.66 -42.54
N PRO A 256 14.10 23.69 -43.69
CA PRO A 256 15.50 24.06 -43.73
C PRO A 256 15.64 25.55 -43.42
N THR A 257 15.73 25.91 -42.14
CA THR A 257 16.19 27.24 -41.76
C THR A 257 17.68 27.32 -42.03
N GLN A 258 18.04 28.13 -43.04
CA GLN A 258 19.42 28.55 -43.27
C GLN A 258 20.01 29.10 -41.96
N PRO A 259 21.24 28.72 -41.58
CA PRO A 259 21.87 29.21 -40.36
C PRO A 259 22.16 30.71 -40.52
N LYS A 260 21.36 31.56 -39.86
CA LYS A 260 21.77 32.93 -39.57
C LYS A 260 22.81 32.86 -38.45
N LEU A 261 24.08 32.91 -38.84
CA LEU A 261 25.21 33.14 -37.94
C LEU A 261 24.98 34.50 -37.25
N SER A 262 24.51 34.47 -36.01
CA SER A 262 24.59 35.63 -35.12
C SER A 262 26.06 35.78 -34.71
N GLN A 263 26.67 36.88 -35.13
CA GLN A 263 27.95 37.32 -34.58
C GLN A 263 27.72 37.68 -33.11
N ILE A 264 28.09 36.78 -32.21
CA ILE A 264 28.18 37.08 -30.78
C ILE A 264 29.57 37.68 -30.55
N PRO A 265 29.70 38.96 -30.16
CA PRO A 265 30.98 39.51 -29.77
C PRO A 265 31.45 38.86 -28.47
N PHE A 266 32.56 38.13 -28.54
CA PHE A 266 33.27 37.61 -27.38
C PHE A 266 33.88 38.77 -26.59
N HIS A 267 33.27 39.13 -25.46
CA HIS A 267 33.88 40.05 -24.52
C HIS A 267 34.86 39.26 -23.63
N TRP A 268 36.15 39.42 -23.88
CA TRP A 268 37.20 38.91 -22.98
C TRP A 268 37.08 39.63 -21.63
N ARG A 269 36.84 38.90 -20.53
CA ARG A 269 36.99 39.43 -19.18
C ARG A 269 38.46 39.37 -18.79
N SER A 270 39.09 40.52 -18.75
CA SER A 270 40.45 40.73 -18.22
C SER A 270 40.48 40.61 -16.69
N THR A 271 41.53 39.94 -16.22
CA THR A 271 42.22 40.08 -14.92
C THR A 271 41.45 39.72 -13.63
N LEU A 272 41.71 38.51 -13.14
CA LEU A 272 41.65 38.20 -11.71
C LEU A 272 42.63 39.12 -10.96
N ARG A 273 42.10 39.98 -10.09
CA ARG A 273 42.88 40.61 -9.01
C ARG A 273 43.05 39.60 -7.88
N LYS A 274 44.31 39.42 -7.51
CA LYS A 274 44.82 38.65 -6.37
C LYS A 274 44.43 39.37 -5.06
N PRO A 275 43.72 38.75 -4.12
CA PRO A 275 43.63 39.27 -2.77
C PRO A 275 44.94 39.03 -2.01
N SER A 276 45.44 40.10 -1.41
CA SER A 276 46.61 40.18 -0.55
C SER A 276 46.39 39.45 0.77
N ALA A 277 47.48 38.87 1.27
CA ALA A 277 47.59 38.31 2.61
C ALA A 277 47.55 39.41 3.69
N SER A 278 46.84 39.12 4.77
CA SER A 278 47.05 39.61 6.14
C SER A 278 46.56 38.48 7.04
N GLU A 279 47.43 37.83 7.83
CA GLU A 279 47.68 38.18 9.24
C GLU A 279 46.35 38.20 10.04
N GLY A 280 46.11 37.44 11.09
CA GLY A 280 46.91 36.57 11.94
C GLY A 280 46.01 36.09 13.09
N GLU A 281 46.64 35.66 14.18
CA GLU A 281 46.06 35.31 15.49
C GLU A 281 45.70 33.84 15.72
N ASP A 282 46.74 33.14 16.19
CA ASP A 282 46.72 32.26 17.36
C ASP A 282 45.70 32.69 18.42
N ILE A 283 45.01 31.72 19.04
CA ILE A 283 44.81 31.65 20.50
C ILE A 283 44.58 30.18 20.90
N LEU A 284 45.24 29.87 22.01
CA LEU A 284 45.44 28.60 22.71
C LEU A 284 44.19 27.97 23.35
N SER A 285 44.40 26.72 23.79
CA SER A 285 43.91 26.12 25.06
C SER A 285 42.41 25.81 25.18
N GLU A 286 41.93 24.81 25.91
CA GLU A 286 42.39 23.60 26.61
C GLU A 286 41.05 22.94 27.03
N GLY A 287 40.99 21.61 27.11
CA GLY A 287 39.83 20.88 27.61
C GLY A 287 39.79 19.44 27.15
#